data_AF-A0A7S1LAX7-F1
#
_entry.id   AF-A0A7S1LAX7-F1
#
_cell.length_a   1.000
_cell.length_b   1.000
_cell.length_c   1.000
_cell.angle_alpha   90.00
_cell.angle_beta   90.00
_cell.angle_gamma   90.00
#
_symmetry.space_group_name_H-M   'P 1'
#
loop_
_entity.id
_entity.type
_entity.pdbx_description
1 polymer ?
#
loop_
_entity_poly.entity_id
_entity_poly.type
_entity_poly.pdbx_seq_one_letter_code
_entity_poly.pdbx_strand_id
1 'polypeptide(L)'
;DKVEQVAAAAALCGTELHLPLYAHVVAGDAAAKEAFCDEVRACIARREAIVVKPRHGANSKGVFPWPAPHEVGEAPVVASLAEALDSRDASWDRECWQLSQVPRGAVLQPLYDRLIPCRPESGPRSRAAPLELKLQLLFGEAVGGTLNTHPQLLWVTGGGAL
;
A
#
# COMPACT_ATOMS: atom_id res chain seq x y z
N ASP A 1 9.75 7.15 6.64
CA ASP A 1 8.78 6.04 6.73
C ASP A 1 7.42 6.47 6.16
N LYS A 2 6.50 5.56 5.75
CA LYS A 2 5.24 5.92 5.07
C LYS A 2 4.32 6.79 5.95
N VAL A 3 4.25 6.50 7.24
CA VAL A 3 3.43 7.28 8.19
C VAL A 3 3.96 8.71 8.30
N GLU A 4 5.28 8.86 8.44
CA GLU A 4 5.95 10.17 8.42
C GLU A 4 5.75 10.92 7.10
N GLN A 5 5.79 10.22 5.95
CA GLN A 5 5.57 10.81 4.63
C GLN A 5 4.16 11.39 4.49
N VAL A 6 3.14 10.69 4.99
CA VAL A 6 1.75 11.19 4.99
C VAL A 6 1.65 12.47 5.79
N ALA A 7 2.18 12.49 7.02
CA ALA A 7 2.15 13.66 7.89
C ALA A 7 2.92 14.85 7.30
N ALA A 8 4.13 14.62 6.77
CA ALA A 8 4.94 15.66 6.16
C ALA A 8 4.28 16.26 4.92
N ALA A 9 3.69 15.42 4.05
CA ALA A 9 2.96 15.90 2.89
C ALA A 9 1.71 16.68 3.26
N ALA A 10 0.95 16.22 4.26
CA ALA A 10 -0.22 16.94 4.74
C ALA A 10 0.16 18.33 5.29
N ALA A 11 1.26 18.43 6.04
CA ALA A 11 1.78 19.69 6.54
C ALA A 11 2.22 20.65 5.41
N LEU A 12 2.86 20.14 4.36
CA LEU A 12 3.30 20.93 3.20
C LEU A 12 2.13 21.40 2.33
N CYS A 13 1.12 20.56 2.14
CA CYS A 13 -0.02 20.82 1.25
C CYS A 13 -1.20 21.50 1.96
N GLY A 14 -1.20 21.59 3.29
CA GLY A 14 -2.32 22.08 4.09
C GLY A 14 -3.53 21.15 4.13
N THR A 15 -3.42 19.96 3.54
CA THR A 15 -4.47 18.92 3.51
C THR A 15 -3.85 17.55 3.29
N GLU A 16 -4.48 16.50 3.80
CA GLU A 16 -4.08 15.13 3.51
C GLU A 16 -4.43 14.78 2.05
N LEU A 17 -3.39 14.46 1.27
CA LEU A 17 -3.52 14.04 -0.13
C LEU A 17 -3.30 12.52 -0.32
N HIS A 18 -2.97 11.82 0.75
CA HIS A 18 -2.74 10.38 0.71
C HIS A 18 -4.05 9.63 0.91
N LEU A 19 -4.06 8.36 0.46
CA LEU A 19 -5.10 7.44 0.90
C LEU A 19 -5.06 7.32 2.43
N PRO A 20 -6.21 7.36 3.11
CA PRO A 20 -6.27 7.24 4.55
C PRO A 20 -5.48 6.04 5.07
N LEU A 21 -4.78 6.24 6.17
CA LEU A 21 -4.23 5.19 6.99
C LEU A 21 -5.20 4.99 8.16
N TYR A 22 -6.00 3.93 8.12
CA TYR A 22 -6.93 3.64 9.21
C TYR A 22 -6.19 3.21 10.48
N ALA A 23 -5.15 2.39 10.32
CA ALA A 23 -4.29 1.98 11.41
C ALA A 23 -2.89 1.61 10.90
N HIS A 24 -1.90 1.64 11.79
CA HIS A 24 -0.58 1.12 11.52
C HIS A 24 0.07 0.60 12.80
N VAL A 25 1.06 -0.29 12.65
CA VAL A 25 1.81 -0.87 13.76
C VAL A 25 3.27 -1.08 13.37
N VAL A 26 4.18 -0.93 14.33
CA VAL A 26 5.58 -1.35 14.23
C VAL A 26 5.73 -2.69 14.96
N ALA A 27 6.55 -3.59 14.43
CA ALA A 27 6.83 -4.86 15.09
C ALA A 27 7.32 -4.63 16.54
N GLY A 28 6.69 -5.31 17.50
CA GLY A 28 6.95 -5.17 18.93
C GLY A 28 6.07 -4.17 19.68
N ASP A 29 5.26 -3.36 18.99
CA ASP A 29 4.31 -2.44 19.62
C ASP A 29 2.96 -3.12 19.89
N ALA A 30 2.77 -3.61 21.12
CA ALA A 30 1.56 -4.32 21.52
C ALA A 30 0.31 -3.41 21.54
N ALA A 31 0.45 -2.14 21.95
CA ALA A 31 -0.67 -1.21 22.06
C ALA A 31 -1.17 -0.81 20.67
N ALA A 32 -0.24 -0.51 19.74
CA ALA A 32 -0.60 -0.24 18.35
C ALA A 32 -1.19 -1.47 17.66
N LYS A 33 -0.75 -2.68 18.02
CA LYS A 33 -1.35 -3.92 17.51
C LYS A 33 -2.80 -4.09 17.96
N GLU A 34 -3.11 -3.80 19.23
CA GLU A 34 -4.47 -3.85 19.75
C GLU A 34 -5.37 -2.83 19.04
N ALA A 35 -4.91 -1.57 18.93
CA ALA A 35 -5.62 -0.52 18.19
C ALA A 35 -5.86 -0.89 16.72
N PHE A 36 -4.90 -1.56 16.08
CA PHE A 36 -5.06 -2.07 14.71
C PHE A 36 -6.19 -3.10 14.63
N CYS A 37 -6.25 -4.05 15.56
CA CYS A 37 -7.33 -5.04 15.62
C CYS A 37 -8.69 -4.40 15.88
N ASP A 38 -8.76 -3.37 16.72
CA ASP A 38 -9.99 -2.61 16.96
C ASP A 38 -10.48 -1.91 15.69
N GLU A 39 -9.57 -1.30 14.93
CA GLU A 39 -9.94 -0.68 13.65
C GLU A 39 -10.38 -1.72 12.61
N VAL A 40 -9.78 -2.91 12.58
CA VAL A 40 -10.25 -4.03 11.74
C VAL A 40 -11.70 -4.40 12.09
N ARG A 41 -12.03 -4.52 13.37
CA ARG A 41 -13.42 -4.78 13.82
C ARG A 41 -14.36 -3.67 13.38
N ALA A 42 -13.92 -2.43 13.49
CA ALA A 42 -14.71 -1.27 13.09
C ALA A 42 -14.97 -1.27 11.56
N CYS A 43 -13.95 -1.53 10.74
CA CYS A 43 -14.10 -1.69 9.29
C CYS A 43 -15.06 -2.84 8.92
N ILE A 44 -14.97 -3.98 9.60
CA ILE A 44 -15.90 -5.11 9.42
C ILE A 44 -17.33 -4.70 9.73
N ALA A 45 -17.56 -4.02 10.85
CA ALA A 45 -18.88 -3.53 11.23
C ALA A 45 -19.45 -2.53 10.20
N ARG A 46 -18.59 -1.67 9.63
CA ARG A 46 -18.93 -0.72 8.57
C ARG A 46 -19.02 -1.36 7.17
N ARG A 47 -18.66 -2.64 7.03
CA ARG A 47 -18.58 -3.38 5.76
C ARG A 47 -17.64 -2.74 4.73
N GLU A 48 -16.58 -2.10 5.20
CA GLU A 48 -15.60 -1.41 4.35
C GLU A 48 -14.61 -2.41 3.74
N ALA A 49 -14.34 -2.26 2.44
CA ALA A 49 -13.26 -3.00 1.80
C ALA A 49 -11.90 -2.45 2.26
N ILE A 50 -11.01 -3.34 2.70
CA ILE A 50 -9.73 -2.97 3.32
C ILE A 50 -8.57 -3.76 2.74
N VAL A 51 -7.36 -3.26 2.95
CA VAL A 51 -6.11 -3.96 2.64
C VAL A 51 -5.17 -3.89 3.84
N VAL A 52 -4.62 -5.04 4.21
CA VAL A 52 -3.52 -5.15 5.16
C VAL A 52 -2.24 -5.38 4.35
N LYS A 53 -1.20 -4.59 4.61
CA LYS A 53 0.09 -4.77 3.94
C LYS A 53 1.26 -4.40 4.84
N PRO A 54 2.47 -4.90 4.55
CA PRO A 54 3.64 -4.59 5.34
C PRO A 54 4.04 -3.12 5.11
N ARG A 55 4.71 -2.52 6.09
CA ARG A 55 5.33 -1.20 5.96
C ARG A 55 6.63 -1.26 5.16
N HIS A 56 7.27 -2.42 5.19
CA HIS A 56 8.54 -2.74 4.54
C HIS A 56 8.33 -3.51 3.23
N GLY A 57 9.34 -3.53 2.37
CA GLY A 57 9.31 -4.28 1.11
C GLY A 57 8.53 -3.57 0.00
N ALA A 58 9.24 -3.06 -1.00
CA ALA A 58 8.66 -2.30 -2.11
C ALA A 58 7.95 -3.17 -3.17
N ASN A 59 8.20 -4.49 -3.19
CA ASN A 59 7.71 -5.38 -4.25
C ASN A 59 6.28 -5.90 -4.08
N SER A 60 5.44 -5.25 -3.25
CA SER A 60 4.03 -5.62 -3.04
C SER A 60 3.80 -7.09 -2.65
N LYS A 61 4.74 -7.69 -1.90
CA LYS A 61 4.61 -9.03 -1.32
C LYS A 61 3.98 -8.92 0.08
N GLY A 62 3.23 -9.94 0.48
CA GLY A 62 2.51 -9.92 1.77
C GLY A 62 1.38 -8.89 1.82
N VAL A 63 0.79 -8.54 0.66
CA VAL A 63 -0.39 -7.68 0.57
C VAL A 63 -1.64 -8.55 0.62
N PHE A 64 -2.53 -8.25 1.56
CA PHE A 64 -3.75 -9.02 1.84
C PHE A 64 -4.99 -8.15 1.59
N PRO A 65 -5.59 -8.24 0.39
CA PRO A 65 -6.81 -7.52 0.09
C PRO A 65 -8.04 -8.24 0.66
N TRP A 66 -8.92 -7.47 1.28
CA TRP A 66 -10.18 -7.95 1.85
C TRP A 66 -11.34 -7.12 1.25
N PRO A 67 -11.89 -7.52 0.09
CA PRO A 67 -12.97 -6.77 -0.56
C PRO A 67 -14.30 -6.85 0.20
N ALA A 68 -14.52 -7.94 0.96
CA ALA A 68 -15.71 -8.15 1.79
C ALA A 68 -15.30 -8.76 3.14
N PRO A 69 -14.60 -8.02 4.02
CA PRO A 69 -14.07 -8.58 5.28
C PRO A 69 -15.18 -9.05 6.22
N HIS A 70 -16.38 -8.48 6.10
CA HIS A 70 -17.55 -8.84 6.88
C HIS A 70 -18.12 -10.23 6.54
N GLU A 71 -17.81 -10.79 5.37
CA GLU A 71 -18.26 -12.14 4.98
C GLU A 71 -17.35 -13.24 5.54
N VAL A 72 -16.07 -12.93 5.76
CA VAL A 72 -15.06 -13.88 6.28
C VAL A 72 -14.85 -13.77 7.79
N GLY A 73 -15.25 -12.65 8.39
CA GLY A 73 -15.11 -12.37 9.82
C GLY A 73 -13.73 -11.84 10.23
N GLU A 74 -13.56 -11.56 11.52
CA GLU A 74 -12.36 -10.90 12.05
C GLU A 74 -11.10 -11.78 11.98
N ALA A 75 -11.20 -13.06 12.34
CA ALA A 75 -10.03 -13.90 12.55
C ALA A 75 -9.11 -14.02 11.31
N PRO A 76 -9.62 -14.23 10.07
CA PRO A 76 -8.77 -14.24 8.88
C PRO A 76 -8.09 -12.90 8.60
N VAL A 77 -8.80 -11.78 8.82
CA VAL A 77 -8.25 -10.44 8.60
C VAL A 77 -7.15 -10.15 9.61
N VAL A 78 -7.35 -10.46 10.89
CA VAL A 78 -6.33 -10.31 11.93
C VAL A 78 -5.15 -11.26 11.72
N ALA A 79 -5.36 -12.47 11.18
CA ALA A 79 -4.25 -13.35 10.80
C ALA A 79 -3.34 -12.70 9.76
N SER A 80 -3.91 -11.96 8.79
CA SER A 80 -3.12 -11.22 7.79
C SER A 80 -2.23 -10.12 8.39
N LEU A 81 -2.59 -9.58 9.56
CA LEU A 81 -1.72 -8.65 10.28
C LEU A 81 -0.45 -9.35 10.77
N ALA A 82 -0.57 -10.54 11.37
CA ALA A 82 0.59 -11.30 11.82
C ALA A 82 1.49 -11.67 10.64
N GLU A 83 0.90 -12.15 9.54
CA GLU A 83 1.66 -12.45 8.32
C GLU A 83 2.34 -11.21 7.73
N ALA A 84 1.69 -10.05 7.72
CA ALA A 84 2.29 -8.80 7.25
C ALA A 84 3.45 -8.34 8.13
N LEU A 85 3.31 -8.43 9.46
CA LEU A 85 4.36 -8.08 10.43
C LEU A 85 5.62 -8.93 10.25
N ASP A 86 5.44 -10.24 10.07
CA ASP A 86 6.54 -11.20 9.97
C ASP A 86 7.04 -11.44 8.55
N SER A 87 6.34 -10.88 7.55
CA SER A 87 6.64 -11.07 6.14
C SER A 87 8.11 -10.83 5.84
N ARG A 88 8.66 -11.70 4.99
CA ARG A 88 9.98 -11.58 4.39
C ARG A 88 9.96 -12.21 3.01
N ASP A 89 10.51 -11.51 2.03
CA ASP A 89 10.74 -12.04 0.69
C ASP A 89 12.23 -11.85 0.34
N ALA A 90 12.84 -12.84 -0.31
CA ALA A 90 14.26 -12.80 -0.66
C ALA A 90 14.61 -11.66 -1.63
N SER A 91 13.63 -11.16 -2.40
CA SER A 91 13.82 -9.99 -3.26
C SER A 91 14.08 -8.71 -2.47
N TRP A 92 13.65 -8.64 -1.21
CA TRP A 92 13.84 -7.46 -0.36
C TRP A 92 15.29 -7.26 0.09
N ASP A 93 16.08 -8.33 0.14
CA ASP A 93 17.52 -8.25 0.40
C ASP A 93 18.28 -7.57 -0.77
N ARG A 94 17.61 -7.39 -1.93
CA ARG A 94 18.14 -6.69 -3.11
C ARG A 94 17.54 -5.30 -3.31
N GLU A 95 16.67 -4.85 -2.41
CA GLU A 95 16.12 -3.50 -2.45
C GLU A 95 17.20 -2.47 -2.12
N CYS A 96 17.01 -1.22 -2.56
CA CYS A 96 17.96 -0.17 -2.25
C CYS A 96 17.99 0.08 -0.73
N TRP A 97 19.15 0.48 -0.21
CA TRP A 97 19.37 0.61 1.23
C TRP A 97 18.36 1.52 1.93
N GLN A 98 17.78 2.50 1.23
CA GLN A 98 16.75 3.37 1.79
C GLN A 98 15.48 2.61 2.17
N LEU A 99 15.13 1.57 1.40
CA LEU A 99 13.95 0.74 1.66
C LEU A 99 14.18 -0.23 2.83
N SER A 100 15.43 -0.63 3.07
CA SER A 100 15.78 -1.49 4.21
C SER A 100 15.78 -0.76 5.55
N GLN A 101 15.74 0.58 5.55
CA GLN A 101 15.63 1.39 6.78
C GLN A 101 14.19 1.50 7.31
N VAL A 102 13.18 1.08 6.54
CA VAL A 102 11.79 1.17 6.98
C VAL A 102 11.54 0.14 8.09
N PRO A 103 11.05 0.56 9.28
CA PRO A 103 10.75 -0.37 10.35
C PRO A 103 9.77 -1.44 9.90
N ARG A 104 10.01 -2.68 10.33
CA ARG A 104 9.05 -3.77 10.13
C ARG A 104 7.72 -3.41 10.78
N GLY A 105 6.64 -3.65 10.07
CA GLY A 105 5.33 -3.26 10.54
C GLY A 105 4.24 -3.54 9.52
N ALA A 106 3.02 -3.13 9.82
CA ALA A 106 1.88 -3.25 8.93
C ALA A 106 1.05 -1.97 8.90
N VAL A 107 0.30 -1.78 7.82
CA VAL A 107 -0.69 -0.71 7.66
C VAL A 107 -2.03 -1.31 7.24
N LEU A 108 -3.10 -0.70 7.75
CA LEU A 108 -4.48 -0.90 7.32
C LEU A 108 -4.89 0.31 6.48
N GLN A 109 -5.38 0.06 5.28
CA GLN A 109 -5.87 1.09 4.37
C GLN A 109 -7.20 0.67 3.74
N PRO A 110 -8.00 1.62 3.23
CA PRO A 110 -9.08 1.29 2.30
C PRO A 110 -8.53 0.49 1.10
N LEU A 111 -9.29 -0.50 0.64
CA LEU A 111 -9.00 -1.16 -0.63
C LEU A 111 -9.43 -0.24 -1.78
N TYR A 112 -8.63 -0.17 -2.84
CA TYR A 112 -9.02 0.58 -4.05
C TYR A 112 -10.30 -0.01 -4.65
N ASP A 113 -11.30 0.83 -4.91
CA ASP A 113 -12.58 0.45 -5.53
C ASP A 113 -12.44 -0.20 -6.91
N ARG A 114 -11.29 -0.01 -7.58
CA ARG A 114 -11.05 -0.50 -8.94
C ARG A 114 -9.68 -1.15 -9.07
N LEU A 115 -9.69 -2.47 -9.26
CA LEU A 115 -8.57 -3.21 -9.82
C LEU A 115 -8.71 -3.22 -11.34
N ILE A 116 -7.65 -2.91 -12.07
CA ILE A 116 -7.64 -3.06 -13.52
C ILE A 116 -7.51 -4.56 -13.81
N PRO A 117 -8.49 -5.19 -14.49
CA PRO A 117 -8.41 -6.61 -14.81
C PRO A 117 -7.26 -6.88 -15.78
N CYS A 118 -6.58 -8.01 -15.60
CA CYS A 118 -5.62 -8.50 -16.59
C CYS A 118 -6.34 -8.84 -17.88
N ARG A 119 -5.75 -8.45 -19.02
CA ARG A 119 -6.19 -8.99 -20.31
C ARG A 119 -5.81 -10.48 -20.36
N PRO A 120 -6.65 -11.36 -20.95
CA PRO A 120 -6.35 -12.79 -21.08
C PRO A 120 -5.00 -13.08 -21.76
N GLU A 121 -4.54 -12.14 -22.58
CA GLU A 121 -3.33 -12.19 -23.41
C GLU A 121 -2.07 -11.75 -22.65
N SER A 122 -2.23 -11.33 -21.40
CA SER A 122 -1.12 -10.80 -20.61
C SER A 122 -0.24 -11.94 -20.12
N GLY A 123 1.08 -11.80 -20.27
CA GLY A 123 2.05 -12.81 -19.84
C GLY A 123 1.97 -13.19 -18.35
N PRO A 124 2.75 -14.20 -17.91
CA PRO A 124 2.64 -14.83 -16.58
C PRO A 124 2.92 -13.92 -15.36
N ARG A 125 3.22 -12.63 -15.60
CA ARG A 125 3.45 -11.60 -14.59
C ARG A 125 2.28 -10.62 -14.45
N SER A 126 1.23 -10.75 -15.26
CA SER A 126 0.07 -9.86 -15.17
C SER A 126 -0.83 -10.28 -14.01
N ARG A 127 -1.10 -9.34 -13.10
CA ARG A 127 -2.04 -9.49 -11.99
C ARG A 127 -2.95 -8.28 -11.96
N ALA A 128 -4.21 -8.48 -11.58
CA ALA A 128 -5.13 -7.37 -11.42
C ALA A 128 -4.56 -6.45 -10.33
N ALA A 129 -4.38 -5.19 -10.68
CA ALA A 129 -3.71 -4.21 -9.84
C ALA A 129 -4.42 -2.86 -9.96
N PRO A 130 -4.37 -2.00 -8.92
CA PRO A 130 -4.85 -0.65 -9.04
C PRO A 130 -4.04 0.12 -10.09
N LEU A 131 -4.68 1.08 -10.76
CA LEU A 131 -3.98 2.05 -11.61
C LEU A 131 -3.06 2.88 -10.72
N GLU A 132 -1.76 2.70 -10.86
CA GLU A 132 -0.77 3.46 -10.10
C GLU A 132 0.12 4.25 -11.05
N LEU A 133 0.13 5.57 -10.88
CA LEU A 133 1.07 6.47 -11.55
C LEU A 133 2.16 6.87 -10.55
N LYS A 134 3.39 6.50 -10.85
CA LYS A 134 4.56 6.96 -10.11
C LYS A 134 5.16 8.14 -10.86
N LEU A 135 5.15 9.33 -10.25
CA LEU A 135 5.82 10.52 -10.79
C LEU A 135 7.25 10.62 -10.25
N GLN A 136 8.17 11.05 -11.10
CA GLN A 136 9.54 11.38 -10.75
C GLN A 136 9.67 12.90 -10.67
N LEU A 137 10.11 13.38 -9.52
CA LEU A 137 10.33 14.80 -9.26
C LEU A 137 11.82 15.08 -9.09
N LEU A 138 12.34 16.11 -9.75
CA LEU A 138 13.66 16.68 -9.48
C LEU A 138 13.48 18.15 -9.08
N PHE A 139 13.93 18.51 -7.88
CA PHE A 139 13.78 19.86 -7.33
C PHE A 139 12.35 20.42 -7.34
N GLY A 140 11.35 19.54 -7.14
CA GLY A 140 9.93 19.91 -7.15
C GLY A 140 9.28 19.90 -8.54
N GLU A 141 10.06 19.72 -9.61
CA GLU A 141 9.57 19.68 -10.98
C GLU A 141 9.32 18.24 -11.43
N ALA A 142 8.17 18.00 -12.07
CA ALA A 142 7.85 16.70 -12.69
C ALA A 142 8.71 16.48 -13.93
N VAL A 143 9.63 15.53 -13.84
CA VAL A 143 10.56 15.18 -14.92
C VAL A 143 10.21 13.87 -15.64
N GLY A 144 9.26 13.12 -15.10
CA GLY A 144 8.80 11.88 -15.70
C GLY A 144 7.73 11.19 -14.87
N GLY A 145 7.20 10.10 -15.41
CA GLY A 145 6.27 9.23 -14.71
C GLY A 145 6.28 7.82 -15.28
N THR A 146 5.74 6.87 -14.52
CA THR A 146 5.53 5.50 -14.97
C THR A 146 4.18 5.02 -14.47
N LEU A 147 3.37 4.43 -15.36
CA LEU A 147 2.11 3.78 -15.01
C LEU A 147 2.39 2.29 -14.73
N ASN A 148 1.81 1.72 -13.67
CA ASN A 148 2.06 0.30 -13.34
C ASN A 148 1.33 -0.68 -14.27
N THR A 149 0.42 -0.21 -15.14
CA THR A 149 -0.26 -1.06 -16.11
C THR A 149 0.73 -1.51 -17.18
N HIS A 150 1.38 -2.64 -16.97
CA HIS A 150 2.10 -3.32 -18.05
C HIS A 150 1.13 -3.56 -19.23
N PRO A 151 1.45 -3.17 -20.49
CA PRO A 151 2.72 -2.64 -21.01
C PRO A 151 2.68 -1.14 -21.41
N GLN A 152 2.08 -0.25 -20.62
CA GLN A 152 2.01 1.18 -20.95
C GLN A 152 3.01 2.00 -20.13
N LEU A 153 4.05 2.50 -20.81
CA LEU A 153 4.90 3.57 -20.30
C LEU A 153 4.27 4.90 -20.74
N LEU A 154 3.92 5.74 -19.78
CA LEU A 154 3.40 7.09 -20.03
C LEU A 154 4.51 8.09 -19.69
N TRP A 155 4.90 8.95 -20.64
CA TRP A 155 5.87 10.00 -20.35
C TRP A 155 5.14 11.25 -19.89
N VAL A 156 5.22 11.54 -18.59
CA VAL A 156 4.63 12.76 -18.01
C VAL A 156 5.67 13.88 -18.08
N THR A 157 5.41 14.90 -18.88
CA THR A 157 6.20 16.15 -18.88
C THR A 157 5.59 17.17 -17.91
N GLY A 158 6.32 18.23 -17.58
CA GLY A 158 5.77 19.35 -16.79
C GLY A 158 4.53 20.03 -17.42
N GLY A 159 4.28 19.83 -18.72
CA GLY A 159 3.07 20.31 -19.42
C GLY A 159 1.92 19.31 -19.51
N GLY A 160 2.06 18.11 -18.94
CA GLY A 160 1.13 16.98 -19.11
C GLY A 160 1.72 15.80 -19.89
N ALA A 161 0.90 14.77 -20.13
CA ALA A 161 1.33 13.52 -20.77
C ALA A 161 1.36 13.62 -22.31
N LEU A 162 2.33 12.93 -22.93
CA LEU A 162 2.34 12.54 -24.35
C LEU A 162 2.06 11.04 -24.47
#